data_AF-A0A7H4PDH7-F1
#
_entry.id   AF-A0A7H4PDH7-F1
#
_cell.length_a   1.000
_cell.length_b   1.000
_cell.length_c   1.000
_cell.angle_alpha   90.00
_cell.angle_beta   90.00
_cell.angle_gamma   90.00
#
_symmetry.space_group_name_H-M   'P 1'
#
loop_
_entity.id
_entity.type
_entity.pdbx_description
1 polymer ?
#
loop_
_entity_poly.entity_id
_entity_poly.type
_entity_poly.pdbx_seq_one_letter_code
_entity_poly.pdbx_strand_id
1 'polypeptide(L)'
;MKRPDCIRHWRELEGVDDSTYPDSTELFSIGAPLARGLRLNRLGIHHERLPPGRRTSYPHAESDEEEFIYVLEGYPEVWINGYLWKLEPGDSVGFPAGTGICHTLPQ
;
A
#
# COMPACT_ATOMS: atom_id res chain seq x y z
N MET A 1 32.04 -7.36 -10.39
CA MET A 1 31.41 -7.45 -9.05
C MET A 1 29.92 -7.67 -9.26
N LYS A 2 29.29 -8.66 -8.59
CA LYS A 2 27.84 -8.89 -8.70
C LYS A 2 27.10 -7.97 -7.72
N ARG A 3 25.93 -7.44 -8.10
CA ARG A 3 25.05 -6.67 -7.20
C ARG A 3 24.57 -7.57 -6.04
N PRO A 4 24.67 -7.14 -4.77
CA PRO A 4 24.18 -7.93 -3.63
C PRO A 4 22.67 -8.18 -3.66
N ASP A 5 22.23 -9.34 -3.16
CA ASP A 5 20.83 -9.75 -3.17
C ASP A 5 19.92 -8.88 -2.26
N CYS A 6 20.51 -8.17 -1.28
CA CYS A 6 19.81 -7.20 -0.43
C CYS A 6 19.52 -5.87 -1.13
N ILE A 7 19.87 -5.72 -2.41
CA ILE A 7 19.55 -4.55 -3.22
C ILE A 7 18.66 -4.97 -4.38
N ARG A 8 17.35 -4.68 -4.27
CA ARG A 8 16.35 -4.98 -5.29
C ARG A 8 15.62 -3.71 -5.72
N HIS A 9 15.31 -3.60 -7.01
CA HIS A 9 14.44 -2.54 -7.51
C HIS A 9 12.97 -2.96 -7.40
N TRP A 10 12.06 -2.06 -7.04
CA TRP A 10 10.64 -2.41 -6.83
C TRP A 10 10.00 -3.07 -8.06
N ARG A 11 10.32 -2.59 -9.27
CA ARG A 11 9.89 -3.19 -10.56
C ARG A 11 10.27 -4.67 -10.74
N GLU A 12 11.32 -5.15 -10.07
CA GLU A 12 11.70 -6.57 -10.13
C GLU A 12 10.80 -7.44 -9.23
N LEU A 13 10.04 -6.81 -8.33
CA LEU A 13 9.22 -7.44 -7.31
C LEU A 13 7.72 -7.13 -7.49
N GLU A 14 7.37 -6.24 -8.43
CA GLU A 14 5.99 -5.91 -8.77
C GLU A 14 5.28 -7.17 -9.28
N GLY A 15 4.11 -7.46 -8.72
CA GLY A 15 3.24 -8.52 -9.18
C GLY A 15 2.64 -8.23 -10.54
N VAL A 16 1.88 -9.19 -11.06
CA VAL A 16 1.03 -8.94 -12.22
C VAL A 16 -0.22 -8.15 -11.80
N ASP A 17 -0.90 -7.57 -12.76
CA ASP A 17 -2.10 -6.75 -12.53
C ASP A 17 -3.36 -7.61 -12.36
N ASP A 18 -3.44 -8.37 -11.27
CA ASP A 18 -4.55 -9.30 -10.99
C ASP A 18 -5.00 -9.35 -9.52
N SER A 19 -4.52 -8.41 -8.69
CA SER A 19 -4.86 -8.36 -7.27
C SER A 19 -6.37 -8.13 -7.07
N THR A 20 -7.03 -9.09 -6.42
CA THR A 20 -8.48 -9.13 -6.13
C THR A 20 -8.71 -9.81 -4.79
N TYR A 21 -9.87 -9.57 -4.16
CA TYR A 21 -10.33 -10.43 -3.06
C TYR A 21 -11.11 -11.63 -3.61
N PRO A 22 -11.14 -12.78 -2.90
CA PRO A 22 -11.82 -13.99 -3.39
C PRO A 22 -13.31 -13.82 -3.72
N ASP A 23 -13.97 -12.83 -3.13
CA ASP A 23 -15.38 -12.52 -3.27
C ASP A 23 -15.69 -11.35 -4.22
N SER A 24 -14.67 -10.80 -4.90
CA SER A 24 -14.83 -9.64 -5.79
C SER A 24 -13.96 -9.71 -7.04
N THR A 25 -14.46 -9.17 -8.15
CA THR A 25 -13.69 -8.98 -9.38
C THR A 25 -13.04 -7.59 -9.47
N GLU A 26 -13.17 -6.78 -8.42
CA GLU A 26 -12.54 -5.47 -8.34
C GLU A 26 -11.01 -5.61 -8.28
N LEU A 27 -10.32 -4.95 -9.20
CA LEU A 27 -8.86 -4.89 -9.20
C LEU A 27 -8.37 -3.83 -8.22
N PHE A 28 -7.40 -4.21 -7.38
CA PHE A 28 -6.73 -3.33 -6.44
C PHE A 28 -5.46 -2.70 -7.02
N SER A 29 -4.66 -2.06 -6.17
CA SER A 29 -3.32 -1.60 -6.51
C SER A 29 -2.43 -2.76 -6.99
N ILE A 30 -1.42 -2.40 -7.78
CA ILE A 30 -0.38 -3.32 -8.24
C ILE A 30 0.77 -3.23 -7.24
N GLY A 31 0.94 -4.27 -6.43
CA GLY A 31 1.86 -4.29 -5.32
C GLY A 31 3.22 -4.89 -5.64
N ALA A 32 4.27 -4.30 -5.09
CA ALA A 32 5.62 -4.87 -5.00
C ALA A 32 6.00 -5.08 -3.53
N PRO A 33 5.89 -6.31 -2.97
CA PRO A 33 6.14 -6.60 -1.56
C PRO A 33 7.65 -6.64 -1.27
N LEU A 34 8.25 -5.45 -1.10
CA LEU A 34 9.69 -5.25 -0.92
C LEU A 34 10.23 -6.04 0.29
N ALA A 35 9.53 -6.01 1.42
CA ALA A 35 9.94 -6.73 2.62
C ALA A 35 10.09 -8.23 2.37
N ARG A 36 9.13 -8.84 1.65
CA ARG A 36 9.20 -10.26 1.26
C ARG A 36 10.38 -10.51 0.32
N GLY A 37 10.54 -9.69 -0.71
CA GLY A 37 11.64 -9.83 -1.67
C GLY A 37 13.04 -9.64 -1.06
N LEU A 38 13.13 -8.86 0.03
CA LEU A 38 14.34 -8.58 0.80
C LEU A 38 14.49 -9.46 2.06
N ARG A 39 13.54 -10.37 2.32
CA ARG A 39 13.54 -11.30 3.46
C ARG A 39 13.54 -10.61 4.83
N LEU A 40 12.78 -9.53 4.96
CA LEU A 40 12.50 -8.90 6.25
C LEU A 40 11.35 -9.64 6.95
N ASN A 41 11.47 -9.82 8.27
CA ASN A 41 10.53 -10.65 9.04
C ASN A 41 9.71 -9.86 10.07
N ARG A 42 9.95 -8.54 10.20
CA ARG A 42 9.36 -7.70 11.25
C ARG A 42 8.61 -6.48 10.73
N LEU A 43 8.80 -6.15 9.45
CA LEU A 43 8.20 -4.99 8.79
C LEU A 43 7.59 -5.44 7.49
N GLY A 44 6.34 -5.05 7.24
CA GLY A 44 5.76 -4.99 5.90
C GLY A 44 6.24 -3.72 5.22
N ILE A 45 6.82 -3.84 4.03
CA ILE A 45 7.19 -2.68 3.20
C ILE A 45 6.75 -3.00 1.79
N HIS A 46 5.87 -2.16 1.25
CA HIS A 46 5.28 -2.30 -0.07
C HIS A 46 5.55 -1.03 -0.89
N HIS A 47 5.85 -1.21 -2.17
CA HIS A 47 5.66 -0.15 -3.16
C HIS A 47 4.37 -0.46 -3.89
N GLU A 48 3.38 0.42 -3.78
CA GLU A 48 2.06 0.24 -4.39
C GLU A 48 1.91 1.23 -5.54
N ARG A 49 1.52 0.72 -6.70
CA ARG A 49 1.02 1.57 -7.80
C ARG A 49 -0.48 1.50 -7.80
N LEU A 50 -1.11 2.67 -7.77
CA LEU A 50 -2.56 2.80 -7.69
C LEU A 50 -3.12 3.41 -8.98
N PRO A 51 -3.57 2.59 -9.96
CA PRO A 51 -4.24 3.09 -11.15
C PRO A 51 -5.55 3.84 -10.83
N PRO A 52 -5.99 4.78 -11.68
CA PRO A 52 -7.27 5.46 -11.51
C PRO A 52 -8.45 4.49 -11.44
N GLY A 53 -9.41 4.78 -10.55
CA GLY A 53 -10.60 3.97 -10.34
C GLY A 53 -10.37 2.71 -9.50
N ARG A 54 -9.23 2.61 -8.83
CA ARG A 54 -8.88 1.47 -7.96
C ARG A 54 -8.65 1.93 -6.53
N ARG A 55 -8.57 0.96 -5.62
CA ARG A 55 -8.16 1.18 -4.23
C ARG A 55 -7.09 0.19 -3.80
N THR A 56 -6.44 0.44 -2.67
CA THR A 56 -5.42 -0.46 -2.09
C THR A 56 -6.02 -1.65 -1.34
N SER A 57 -7.18 -1.46 -0.71
CA SER A 57 -7.84 -2.48 0.12
C SER A 57 -9.32 -2.16 0.37
N TYR A 58 -10.05 -3.09 0.99
CA TYR A 58 -11.33 -2.73 1.62
C TYR A 58 -11.09 -1.80 2.82
N PRO A 59 -12.05 -0.92 3.16
CA PRO A 59 -11.96 -0.12 4.38
C PRO A 59 -11.76 -1.02 5.61
N HIS A 60 -10.68 -0.79 6.34
CA HIS A 60 -10.31 -1.57 7.51
C HIS A 60 -9.57 -0.71 8.53
N ALA A 61 -9.40 -1.25 9.73
CA ALA A 61 -8.57 -0.66 10.78
C ALA A 61 -7.74 -1.77 11.42
N GLU A 62 -6.46 -1.47 11.68
CA GLU A 62 -5.55 -2.45 12.24
C GLU A 62 -5.74 -2.62 13.75
N SER A 63 -5.80 -3.87 14.22
CA SER A 63 -5.91 -4.18 15.66
C SER A 63 -4.56 -4.16 16.36
N ASP A 64 -3.54 -4.73 15.71
CA ASP A 64 -2.24 -5.05 16.33
C ASP A 64 -1.03 -4.54 15.54
N GLU A 65 -1.23 -4.07 14.31
CA GLU A 65 -0.16 -3.54 13.45
C GLU A 65 -0.31 -2.02 13.29
N GLU A 66 0.83 -1.31 13.29
CA GLU A 66 0.85 0.09 12.85
C GLU A 66 1.02 0.11 11.33
N GLU A 67 0.27 0.96 10.65
CA GLU A 67 0.41 1.17 9.21
C GLU A 67 0.82 2.59 8.89
N PHE A 68 1.67 2.75 7.88
CA PHE A 68 2.19 4.04 7.44
C PHE A 68 2.24 4.10 5.91
N ILE A 69 1.84 5.25 5.37
CA ILE A 69 1.83 5.53 3.94
C ILE A 69 2.61 6.81 3.67
N TYR A 70 3.33 6.81 2.55
CA TYR A 70 4.02 7.98 2.02
C TYR A 70 3.77 8.09 0.52
N VAL A 71 3.32 9.26 0.07
CA VAL A 71 3.05 9.49 -1.36
C VAL A 71 4.34 9.84 -2.09
N LEU A 72 4.77 8.95 -2.98
CA LEU A 72 5.98 9.14 -3.79
C LEU A 72 5.71 10.00 -5.04
N GLU A 73 4.59 9.75 -5.72
CA GLU A 73 4.20 10.38 -6.98
C GLU A 73 2.67 10.28 -7.13
N GLY A 74 2.06 11.21 -7.87
CA GLY A 74 0.63 11.26 -8.10
C GLY A 74 -0.13 12.04 -7.03
N TYR A 75 -1.46 12.01 -7.11
CA TYR A 75 -2.36 12.73 -6.21
C TYR A 75 -3.53 11.82 -5.81
N PRO A 76 -3.27 10.79 -4.99
CA PRO A 76 -4.32 9.88 -4.53
C PRO A 76 -5.22 10.57 -3.50
N GLU A 77 -6.33 9.92 -3.19
CA GLU A 77 -7.13 10.27 -2.04
C GLU A 77 -6.93 9.20 -0.95
N VAL A 78 -7.03 9.60 0.30
CA VAL A 78 -7.22 8.68 1.42
C VAL A 78 -8.63 8.85 1.93
N TRP A 79 -9.35 7.74 2.01
CA TRP A 79 -10.63 7.68 2.70
C TRP A 79 -10.37 7.32 4.16
N ILE A 80 -10.85 8.15 5.09
CA ILE A 80 -10.70 7.95 6.54
C ILE A 80 -12.05 8.19 7.19
N ASN A 81 -12.61 7.16 7.84
CA ASN A 81 -13.84 7.22 8.63
C ASN A 81 -15.02 7.93 7.92
N GLY A 82 -15.20 7.69 6.61
CA GLY A 82 -16.30 8.28 5.84
C GLY A 82 -15.93 9.51 5.00
N TYR A 83 -14.73 10.04 5.15
CA TYR A 83 -14.31 11.30 4.51
C TYR A 83 -13.12 11.09 3.59
N LEU A 84 -13.13 11.75 2.43
CA LEU A 84 -12.04 11.76 1.46
C LEU A 84 -11.13 12.96 1.69
N TRP A 85 -9.82 12.70 1.66
CA TRP A 85 -8.77 13.70 1.78
C TRP A 85 -7.82 13.54 0.61
N LYS A 86 -7.59 14.61 -0.15
CA LYS A 86 -6.60 14.63 -1.21
C LYS A 86 -5.20 14.64 -0.61
N LEU A 87 -4.32 13.86 -1.21
CA LEU A 87 -2.91 13.84 -0.87
C LEU A 87 -2.07 14.31 -2.05
N GLU A 88 -0.88 14.78 -1.76
CA GLU A 88 0.14 15.15 -2.74
C GLU A 88 1.50 14.51 -2.43
N PRO A 89 2.45 14.48 -3.39
CA PRO A 89 3.77 13.90 -3.14
C PRO A 89 4.46 14.56 -1.94
N GLY A 90 4.92 13.73 -1.00
CA GLY A 90 5.47 14.19 0.28
C GLY A 90 4.52 14.06 1.47
N ASP A 91 3.21 13.91 1.24
CA ASP A 91 2.27 13.64 2.31
C ASP A 91 2.51 12.26 2.94
N SER A 92 2.29 12.20 4.24
CA SER A 92 2.42 11.02 5.08
C SER A 92 1.13 10.77 5.85
N VAL A 93 0.70 9.51 5.94
CA VAL A 93 -0.47 9.10 6.72
C VAL A 93 -0.07 7.97 7.64
N GLY A 94 -0.47 8.04 8.91
CA GLY A 94 -0.17 7.02 9.91
C GLY A 94 -1.44 6.52 10.60
N PHE A 95 -1.51 5.21 10.82
CA PHE A 95 -2.61 4.52 11.47
C PHE A 95 -2.05 3.69 12.63
N PRO A 96 -2.07 4.23 13.87
CA PRO A 96 -1.64 3.46 15.03
C PRO A 96 -2.60 2.30 15.31
N ALA A 97 -2.03 1.16 15.73
CA ALA A 97 -2.77 -0.06 16.05
C ALA A 97 -3.85 0.16 17.12
N GLY A 98 -5.00 -0.51 16.97
CA GLY A 98 -6.06 -0.55 17.97
C GLY A 98 -6.85 0.76 18.13
N THR A 99 -6.61 1.75 17.28
CA THR A 99 -7.31 3.05 17.34
C THR A 99 -8.69 3.04 16.68
N GLY A 100 -8.95 2.06 15.81
CA GLY A 100 -10.18 1.99 15.02
C GLY A 100 -10.28 3.04 13.91
N ILE A 101 -9.17 3.69 13.53
CA ILE A 101 -9.12 4.59 12.38
C ILE A 101 -9.31 3.75 11.11
N CYS A 102 -10.53 3.73 10.58
CA CYS A 102 -10.89 2.92 9.42
C CYS A 102 -10.52 3.66 8.13
N HIS A 103 -9.76 3.01 7.25
CA HIS A 103 -9.15 3.66 6.11
C HIS A 103 -9.00 2.76 4.87
N THR A 104 -8.84 3.41 3.70
CA THR A 104 -8.43 2.82 2.42
C THR A 104 -7.95 3.95 1.49
N LEU A 105 -7.17 3.65 0.45
CA LEU A 105 -6.69 4.63 -0.52
C LEU A 105 -7.31 4.40 -1.89
N PRO A 106 -8.37 5.15 -2.26
CA PRO A 106 -8.87 5.20 -3.62
C PRO A 106 -8.10 6.21 -4.50
N GLN A 107 -8.11 5.99 -5.82
CA GLN A 107 -7.57 6.92 -6.83
C GLN A 107 -8.59 7.31 -7.89
#